data_AF-A0A6N8XB50-F1
#
_entry.id   AF-A0A6N8XB50-F1
#
_cell.length_a   1.000
_cell.length_b   1.000
_cell.length_c   1.000
_cell.angle_alpha   90.00
_cell.angle_beta   90.00
_cell.angle_gamma   90.00
#
_symmetry.space_group_name_H-M   'P 1'
#
loop_
_entity.id
_entity.type
_entity.pdbx_description
1 polymer ?
#
loop_
_entity_poly.entity_id
_entity_poly.type
_entity_poly.pdbx_seq_one_letter_code
_entity_poly.pdbx_strand_id
1 'polypeptide(L)'
;MPRRAMLRYAVPVVATGVLVAGLFVAPPAAPAFTPELRLDFPDGHHASRPSLRATPLAASAGTALATPTDNEVIEEYCVRCHNERRLLGNMSLEEYDAANAPANGELTEKMIRKLRAGLMPPPGNSRPDDETMLALVESLEGQMDRAAAASPNPGRRTFQRLNRAEYGASIRDLLDLEIDAGAYLPLDTRSANFDNIADAQLLSATLTDGYLRAAAEISRLAIGDPHVTPSESTYRVSRWDSQSERVEGAPYGTRGGVSVLHNFPADGYYEFRVSFHHETTGALVGNGRNALHTREGEPELLEISIDGEPAEVLEVNRWMHASDPDGLNIRSGRVFVRAGPRQVSAAFIRRFEGPMQDLISPHDWSLASTSIAGSYGFTVLPHLRDLAIGGPYDPQGVSETPSRAAVFSCRPGPEADEAGARACAREIVTRLGSRAYRRPLSEENVAGLMGLYEAGAGEE
;
A
#
# COMPACT_ATOMS: atom_id res chain seq x y z
N MET A 1 18.27 -60.87 -23.25
CA MET A 1 16.97 -60.16 -23.47
C MET A 1 17.27 -58.70 -23.77
N PRO A 2 16.70 -58.10 -24.82
CA PRO A 2 17.28 -56.95 -25.50
C PRO A 2 16.78 -55.59 -25.00
N ARG A 3 17.65 -54.59 -25.13
CA ARG A 3 17.42 -53.16 -24.91
C ARG A 3 16.38 -52.62 -25.90
N ARG A 4 15.37 -51.89 -25.41
CA ARG A 4 14.45 -51.09 -26.24
C ARG A 4 14.90 -49.63 -26.25
N ALA A 5 15.16 -49.13 -27.45
CA ALA A 5 15.40 -47.72 -27.74
C ALA A 5 14.07 -46.94 -27.72
N MET A 6 14.04 -45.78 -27.07
CA MET A 6 12.94 -44.81 -27.20
C MET A 6 13.35 -43.73 -28.19
N LEU A 7 12.68 -43.73 -29.34
CA LEU A 7 12.73 -42.69 -30.36
C LEU A 7 11.93 -41.47 -29.85
N ARG A 8 12.57 -40.30 -29.76
CA ARG A 8 11.90 -39.02 -29.50
C ARG A 8 11.49 -38.40 -30.85
N TYR A 9 10.19 -38.23 -31.08
CA TYR A 9 9.67 -37.42 -32.18
C TYR A 9 9.62 -35.96 -31.73
N ALA A 10 10.30 -35.08 -32.46
CA ALA A 10 10.17 -33.64 -32.35
C ALA A 10 9.30 -33.14 -33.51
N VAL A 11 8.22 -32.41 -33.18
CA VAL A 11 7.36 -31.71 -34.15
C VAL A 11 7.73 -30.22 -34.09
N PRO A 12 8.13 -29.57 -35.19
CA PRO A 12 8.33 -28.13 -35.19
C PRO A 12 7.00 -27.42 -35.43
N VAL A 13 6.59 -26.55 -34.49
CA VAL A 13 5.51 -25.58 -34.69
C VAL A 13 6.14 -24.31 -35.25
N VAL A 14 5.79 -23.98 -36.49
CA VAL A 14 6.15 -22.71 -37.15
C VAL A 14 5.15 -21.66 -36.70
N ALA A 15 5.59 -20.67 -35.92
CA ALA A 15 4.80 -19.50 -35.54
C ALA A 15 5.18 -18.32 -36.43
N THR A 16 4.27 -17.94 -37.33
CA THR A 16 4.35 -16.73 -38.16
C THR A 16 3.92 -15.53 -37.32
N GLY A 17 4.86 -14.67 -36.94
CA GLY A 17 4.61 -13.38 -36.29
C GLY A 17 4.46 -12.27 -37.32
N VAL A 18 3.28 -11.62 -37.37
CA VAL A 18 3.05 -10.36 -38.09
C VAL A 18 3.40 -9.21 -37.16
N LEU A 19 4.37 -8.39 -37.57
CA LEU A 19 4.88 -7.24 -36.83
C LEU A 19 4.15 -5.98 -37.30
N VAL A 20 3.28 -5.42 -36.46
CA VAL A 20 2.65 -4.11 -36.69
C VAL A 20 3.41 -3.08 -35.86
N ALA A 21 4.19 -2.24 -36.53
CA ALA A 21 4.90 -1.13 -35.91
C ALA A 21 3.95 0.07 -35.72
N GLY A 22 3.55 0.33 -34.47
CA GLY A 22 2.86 1.56 -34.07
C GLY A 22 3.84 2.51 -33.38
N LEU A 23 4.15 3.63 -34.05
CA LEU A 23 4.97 4.72 -33.53
C LEU A 23 4.12 5.52 -32.50
N PHE A 24 4.40 5.38 -31.21
CA PHE A 24 3.86 6.28 -30.18
C PHE A 24 4.94 7.26 -29.74
N VAL A 25 4.73 8.54 -30.09
CA VAL A 25 5.51 9.67 -29.59
C VAL A 25 4.93 10.06 -28.23
N ALA A 26 5.72 9.91 -27.17
CA ALA A 26 5.38 10.40 -25.83
C ALA A 26 5.73 11.90 -25.71
N PRO A 27 4.83 12.76 -25.20
CA PRO A 27 5.18 14.15 -24.89
C PRO A 27 5.95 14.24 -23.55
N PRO A 28 6.76 15.29 -23.35
CA PRO A 28 7.55 15.47 -22.14
C PRO A 28 6.68 15.77 -20.91
N ALA A 29 7.08 15.20 -19.78
CA ALA A 29 6.46 15.39 -18.47
C ALA A 29 6.58 16.86 -18.00
N ALA A 30 5.44 17.44 -17.60
CA ALA A 30 5.39 18.73 -16.92
C ALA A 30 5.78 18.57 -15.43
N PRO A 31 6.41 19.58 -14.80
CA PRO A 31 6.80 19.53 -13.40
C PRO A 31 5.57 19.50 -12.47
N ALA A 32 5.65 18.66 -11.43
CA ALA A 32 4.64 18.57 -10.39
C ALA A 32 4.62 19.87 -9.56
N PHE A 33 3.55 20.64 -9.71
CA PHE A 33 3.18 21.70 -8.77
C PHE A 33 2.43 21.05 -7.62
N THR A 34 3.00 21.10 -6.41
CA THR A 34 2.28 20.81 -5.16
C THR A 34 1.63 22.10 -4.66
N PRO A 35 0.29 22.23 -4.65
CA PRO A 35 -0.35 23.27 -3.85
C PRO A 35 -0.56 22.70 -2.44
N GLU A 36 0.18 23.23 -1.46
CA GLU A 36 -0.32 23.22 -0.07
C GLU A 36 -1.55 24.13 -0.02
N LEU A 37 -2.74 23.55 -0.19
CA LEU A 37 -3.98 24.26 0.10
C LEU A 37 -4.25 24.16 1.60
N ARG A 38 -3.65 25.07 2.38
CA ARG A 38 -4.15 25.40 3.72
C ARG A 38 -5.49 26.10 3.55
N LEU A 39 -6.57 25.37 3.85
CA LEU A 39 -7.88 25.99 4.09
C LEU A 39 -7.85 26.56 5.52
N ASP A 40 -7.39 27.81 5.65
CA ASP A 40 -7.64 28.60 6.85
C ASP A 40 -9.12 29.01 6.84
N PHE A 41 -9.92 28.41 7.71
CA PHE A 41 -11.27 28.88 8.01
C PHE A 41 -11.14 30.08 8.96
N PRO A 42 -11.52 31.31 8.55
CA PRO A 42 -11.58 32.41 9.49
C PRO A 42 -12.75 32.21 10.44
N ASP A 43 -12.46 32.23 11.74
CA ASP A 43 -13.45 32.28 12.80
C ASP A 43 -14.45 33.41 12.54
N GLY A 44 -15.72 33.06 12.48
CA GLY A 44 -16.82 34.00 12.31
C GLY A 44 -16.86 35.00 13.45
N HIS A 45 -16.44 36.23 13.17
CA HIS A 45 -16.66 37.36 14.06
C HIS A 45 -18.16 37.59 14.26
N HIS A 46 -18.64 37.34 15.47
CA HIS A 46 -19.95 37.79 15.96
C HIS A 46 -20.00 39.33 15.96
N ALA A 47 -20.47 39.91 14.86
CA ALA A 47 -20.84 41.32 14.81
C ALA A 47 -22.14 41.53 15.61
N SER A 48 -21.98 42.08 16.80
CA SER A 48 -23.08 42.53 17.66
C SER A 48 -23.79 43.71 17.00
N ARG A 49 -25.06 43.53 16.58
CA ARG A 49 -25.91 44.61 16.09
C ARG A 49 -26.47 45.44 17.26
N PRO A 50 -26.56 46.77 17.14
CA PRO A 50 -27.10 47.63 18.19
C PRO A 50 -28.63 47.43 18.32
N SER A 51 -29.07 47.21 19.55
CA SER A 51 -30.49 47.15 19.94
C SER A 51 -31.09 48.56 19.89
N LEU A 52 -31.86 48.86 18.84
CA LEU A 52 -32.81 49.97 18.86
C LEU A 52 -34.13 49.46 19.44
N ARG A 53 -34.48 49.97 20.63
CA ARG A 53 -35.81 49.77 21.25
C ARG A 53 -36.85 50.51 20.41
N ALA A 54 -37.68 49.76 19.69
CA ALA A 54 -38.91 50.28 19.11
C ALA A 54 -40.03 50.22 20.17
N THR A 55 -40.68 51.37 20.39
CA THR A 55 -41.89 51.52 21.19
C THR A 55 -43.04 50.78 20.52
N PRO A 56 -43.85 49.95 21.22
CA PRO A 56 -44.93 49.23 20.57
C PRO A 56 -46.09 50.19 20.28
N LEU A 57 -46.42 50.35 19.00
CA LEU A 57 -47.70 50.91 18.57
C LEU A 57 -48.73 49.79 18.67
N ALA A 58 -49.83 50.03 19.38
CA ALA A 58 -50.93 49.08 19.53
C ALA A 58 -51.54 48.76 18.15
N ALA A 59 -51.29 47.54 17.66
CA ALA A 59 -51.94 47.00 16.48
C ALA A 59 -53.28 46.38 16.88
N SER A 60 -54.34 46.88 16.24
CA SER A 60 -55.69 46.33 16.26
C SER A 60 -55.65 44.84 15.92
N ALA A 61 -56.31 44.02 16.74
CA ALA A 61 -56.53 42.60 16.48
C ALA A 61 -57.41 42.42 15.23
N GLY A 62 -56.77 42.34 14.07
CA GLY A 62 -57.34 41.67 12.90
C GLY A 62 -57.25 40.17 13.13
N THR A 63 -58.35 39.47 12.91
CA THR A 63 -58.41 38.00 12.80
C THR A 63 -57.25 37.50 11.93
N ALA A 64 -56.25 36.89 12.56
CA ALA A 64 -55.20 36.16 11.86
C ALA A 64 -55.87 35.00 11.12
N LEU A 65 -55.89 35.07 9.78
CA LEU A 65 -56.12 33.89 8.95
C LEU A 65 -55.05 32.87 9.36
N ALA A 66 -55.48 31.68 9.78
CA ALA A 66 -54.55 30.61 10.12
C ALA A 66 -53.69 30.31 8.89
N THR A 67 -52.36 30.32 9.05
CA THR A 67 -51.44 29.85 8.02
C THR A 67 -51.75 28.39 7.74
N PRO A 68 -51.98 28.00 6.48
CA PRO A 68 -52.26 26.60 6.15
C PRO A 68 -51.06 25.74 6.57
N THR A 69 -51.36 24.59 7.16
CA THR A 69 -50.37 23.57 7.51
C THR A 69 -49.77 22.95 6.25
N ASP A 70 -48.57 22.39 6.36
CA ASP A 70 -47.89 21.73 5.22
C ASP A 70 -48.77 20.65 4.55
N ASN A 71 -49.51 19.88 5.36
CA ASN A 71 -50.44 18.86 4.87
C ASN A 71 -51.64 19.46 4.12
N GLU A 72 -52.19 20.59 4.59
CA GLU A 72 -53.29 21.28 3.89
C GLU A 72 -52.85 21.80 2.51
N VAL A 73 -51.60 22.29 2.40
CA VAL A 73 -51.04 22.72 1.12
C VAL A 73 -50.85 21.52 0.17
N ILE A 74 -50.33 20.40 0.68
CA ILE A 74 -50.12 19.19 -0.13
C ILE A 74 -51.46 18.60 -0.61
N GLU A 75 -52.46 18.55 0.27
CA GLU A 75 -53.80 18.05 -0.04
C GLU A 75 -54.47 18.87 -1.16
N GLU A 76 -54.46 20.20 -1.04
CA GLU A 76 -55.14 21.09 -1.99
C GLU A 76 -54.43 21.13 -3.36
N TYR A 77 -53.10 21.22 -3.37
CA TYR A 77 -52.34 21.54 -4.57
C TYR A 77 -51.62 20.34 -5.21
N CYS A 78 -51.31 19.29 -4.44
CA CYS A 78 -50.52 18.15 -4.93
C CYS A 78 -51.38 16.89 -5.13
N VAL A 79 -52.24 16.55 -4.17
CA VAL A 79 -53.01 15.29 -4.17
C VAL A 79 -53.99 15.22 -5.35
N ARG A 80 -54.46 16.35 -5.89
CA ARG A 80 -55.32 16.38 -7.09
C ARG A 80 -54.72 15.68 -8.32
N CYS A 81 -53.39 15.59 -8.39
CA CYS A 81 -52.65 14.98 -9.49
C CYS A 81 -51.87 13.74 -9.05
N HIS A 82 -51.28 13.78 -7.85
CA HIS A 82 -50.51 12.70 -7.25
C HIS A 82 -51.39 11.92 -6.26
N ASN A 83 -52.31 11.13 -6.79
CA ASN A 83 -53.20 10.25 -6.03
C ASN A 83 -53.23 8.85 -6.62
N GLU A 84 -53.81 7.88 -5.92
CA GLU A 84 -53.89 6.48 -6.36
C GLU A 84 -54.62 6.32 -7.71
N ARG A 85 -55.55 7.23 -8.05
CA ARG A 85 -56.33 7.14 -9.29
C ARG A 85 -55.61 7.71 -10.51
N ARG A 86 -55.01 8.89 -10.40
CA ARG A 86 -54.31 9.59 -11.50
C ARG A 86 -52.85 9.18 -11.60
N LEU A 87 -52.22 8.94 -10.46
CA LEU A 87 -50.87 8.43 -10.28
C LEU A 87 -49.82 9.13 -11.16
N LEU A 88 -49.95 10.44 -11.34
CA LEU A 88 -49.05 11.20 -12.19
C LEU A 88 -47.63 11.17 -11.60
N GLY A 89 -46.63 10.91 -12.45
CA GLY A 89 -45.27 10.70 -11.99
C GLY A 89 -45.04 9.37 -11.25
N ASN A 90 -45.99 8.42 -11.37
CA ASN A 90 -45.96 7.10 -10.73
C ASN A 90 -45.79 7.18 -9.19
N MET A 91 -46.47 8.15 -8.58
CA MET A 91 -46.46 8.38 -7.13
C MET A 91 -47.83 8.88 -6.65
N SER A 92 -48.13 8.60 -5.38
CA SER A 92 -49.31 9.06 -4.66
C SER A 92 -48.88 9.82 -3.42
N LEU A 93 -49.62 10.88 -3.09
CA LEU A 93 -49.45 11.71 -1.91
C LEU A 93 -50.71 11.67 -1.02
N GLU A 94 -51.69 10.82 -1.30
CA GLU A 94 -52.96 10.72 -0.52
C GLU A 94 -52.72 10.36 0.95
N GLU A 95 -51.70 9.55 1.24
CA GLU A 95 -51.32 9.15 2.61
C GLU A 95 -50.02 9.84 3.07
N TYR A 96 -49.56 10.86 2.36
CA TYR A 96 -48.32 11.55 2.71
C TYR A 96 -48.53 12.47 3.91
N ASP A 97 -47.71 12.27 4.95
CA ASP A 97 -47.68 13.13 6.13
C ASP A 97 -46.40 13.97 6.16
N ALA A 98 -46.54 15.27 5.94
CA ALA A 98 -45.45 16.23 6.00
C ALA A 98 -44.81 16.34 7.38
N ALA A 99 -45.50 15.99 8.47
CA ALA A 99 -44.93 15.98 9.82
C ALA A 99 -43.99 14.77 10.05
N ASN A 100 -44.08 13.75 9.20
CA ASN A 100 -43.22 12.57 9.19
C ASN A 100 -42.52 12.40 7.85
N ALA A 101 -42.16 13.53 7.21
CA ALA A 101 -41.47 13.56 5.93
C ALA A 101 -40.23 12.65 5.84
N PRO A 102 -39.42 12.45 6.91
CA PRO A 102 -38.28 11.53 6.87
C PRO A 102 -38.64 10.06 6.64
N ALA A 103 -39.84 9.61 7.01
CA ALA A 103 -40.26 8.22 6.78
C ALA A 103 -40.33 7.88 5.27
N ASN A 104 -40.56 8.89 4.43
CA ASN A 104 -40.60 8.79 2.97
C ASN A 104 -39.48 9.63 2.32
N GLY A 105 -38.28 9.63 2.90
CA GLY A 105 -37.19 10.54 2.51
C GLY A 105 -36.89 10.63 1.00
N GLU A 106 -36.90 9.52 0.25
CA GLU A 106 -36.66 9.57 -1.20
C GLU A 106 -37.75 10.37 -1.96
N LEU A 107 -39.01 10.23 -1.55
CA LEU A 107 -40.15 10.96 -2.11
C LEU A 107 -40.08 12.44 -1.73
N THR A 108 -39.82 12.73 -0.45
CA THR A 108 -39.67 14.07 0.09
C THR A 108 -38.56 14.85 -0.63
N GLU A 109 -37.39 14.24 -0.84
CA GLU A 109 -36.28 14.83 -1.60
C GLU A 109 -36.62 15.09 -3.07
N LYS A 110 -37.47 14.25 -3.68
CA LYS A 110 -38.00 14.51 -5.03
C LYS A 110 -38.95 15.71 -5.01
N MET A 111 -39.83 15.81 -4.02
CA MET A 111 -40.73 16.96 -3.84
C MET A 111 -39.94 18.25 -3.68
N ILE A 112 -39.04 18.32 -2.69
CA ILE A 112 -38.18 19.48 -2.40
C ILE A 112 -37.50 19.97 -3.69
N ARG A 113 -36.83 19.09 -4.44
CA ARG A 113 -36.15 19.45 -5.70
C ARG A 113 -37.10 20.03 -6.75
N LYS A 114 -38.33 19.50 -6.86
CA LYS A 114 -39.34 19.99 -7.83
C LYS A 114 -39.92 21.34 -7.41
N LEU A 115 -40.17 21.52 -6.11
CA LEU A 115 -40.71 22.75 -5.55
C LEU A 115 -39.66 23.88 -5.59
N ARG A 116 -38.41 23.63 -5.19
CA ARG A 116 -37.28 24.57 -5.33
C ARG A 116 -37.04 25.00 -6.78
N ALA A 117 -37.21 24.08 -7.73
CA ALA A 117 -37.09 24.38 -9.15
C ALA A 117 -38.33 25.07 -9.77
N GLY A 118 -39.39 25.30 -8.98
CA GLY A 118 -40.64 25.90 -9.48
C GLY A 118 -41.38 25.06 -10.52
N LEU A 119 -41.07 23.76 -10.62
CA LEU A 119 -41.64 22.85 -11.62
C LEU A 119 -43.00 22.27 -11.20
N MET A 120 -43.34 22.36 -9.92
CA MET A 120 -44.61 21.90 -9.36
C MET A 120 -45.28 23.00 -8.52
N PRO A 121 -46.62 23.11 -8.53
CA PRO A 121 -47.54 22.54 -9.52
C PRO A 121 -47.24 23.08 -10.95
N PRO A 122 -47.53 22.34 -12.04
CA PRO A 122 -47.15 22.77 -13.38
C PRO A 122 -47.98 23.99 -13.84
N PRO A 123 -47.47 24.80 -14.79
CA PRO A 123 -48.19 25.97 -15.30
C PRO A 123 -49.61 25.64 -15.76
N GLY A 124 -50.56 26.52 -15.44
CA GLY A 124 -51.98 26.33 -15.74
C GLY A 124 -52.79 25.63 -14.64
N ASN A 125 -52.15 25.15 -13.57
CA ASN A 125 -52.84 24.64 -12.39
C ASN A 125 -52.86 25.69 -11.27
N SER A 126 -53.77 25.51 -10.30
CA SER A 126 -53.75 26.27 -9.06
C SER A 126 -52.40 26.10 -8.36
N ARG A 127 -51.83 27.20 -7.87
CA ARG A 127 -50.57 27.22 -7.12
C ARG A 127 -50.79 28.03 -5.84
N PRO A 128 -50.15 27.67 -4.72
CA PRO A 128 -50.05 28.57 -3.58
C PRO A 128 -49.25 29.82 -3.99
N ASP A 129 -49.34 30.86 -3.17
CA ASP A 129 -48.43 32.00 -3.30
C ASP A 129 -46.98 31.61 -2.99
N ASP A 130 -46.04 32.45 -3.42
CA ASP A 130 -44.61 32.16 -3.33
C ASP A 130 -44.12 32.02 -1.88
N GLU A 131 -44.73 32.73 -0.93
CA GLU A 131 -44.36 32.67 0.49
C GLU A 131 -44.79 31.34 1.10
N THR A 132 -46.03 30.91 0.85
CA THR A 132 -46.54 29.60 1.28
C THR A 132 -45.73 28.45 0.66
N MET A 133 -45.40 28.54 -0.62
CA MET A 133 -44.55 27.55 -1.30
C MET A 133 -43.15 27.47 -0.69
N LEU A 134 -42.54 28.62 -0.41
CA LEU A 134 -41.21 28.68 0.19
C LEU A 134 -41.23 28.10 1.62
N ALA A 135 -42.23 28.44 2.42
CA ALA A 135 -42.39 27.93 3.78
C ALA A 135 -42.53 26.40 3.82
N LEU A 136 -43.34 25.81 2.92
CA LEU A 136 -43.47 24.37 2.80
C LEU A 136 -42.12 23.71 2.48
N VAL A 137 -41.39 24.25 1.51
CA VAL A 137 -40.09 23.71 1.10
C VAL A 137 -39.07 23.78 2.23
N GLU A 138 -38.98 24.92 2.92
CA GLU A 138 -38.06 25.10 4.05
C GLU A 138 -38.43 24.22 5.24
N SER A 139 -39.73 23.98 5.47
CA SER A 139 -40.20 23.03 6.49
C SER A 139 -39.76 21.61 6.18
N LEU A 140 -40.00 21.13 4.95
CA LEU A 140 -39.60 19.79 4.51
C LEU A 140 -38.08 19.60 4.55
N GLU A 141 -37.31 20.57 4.03
CA GLU A 141 -35.84 20.57 4.11
C GLU A 141 -35.36 20.52 5.56
N GLY A 142 -35.89 21.39 6.42
CA GLY A 142 -35.50 21.43 7.84
C GLY A 142 -35.83 20.14 8.59
N GLN A 143 -36.89 19.43 8.22
CA GLN A 143 -37.21 18.11 8.76
C GLN A 143 -36.24 17.03 8.27
N MET A 144 -35.94 17.01 6.97
CA MET A 144 -34.98 16.08 6.37
C MET A 144 -33.57 16.28 6.95
N ASP A 145 -33.13 17.52 7.08
CA ASP A 145 -31.82 17.86 7.66
C ASP A 145 -31.72 17.43 9.12
N ARG A 146 -32.77 17.65 9.93
CA ARG A 146 -32.80 17.18 11.33
C ARG A 146 -32.75 15.66 11.42
N ALA A 147 -33.47 14.96 10.55
CA ALA A 147 -33.45 13.50 10.53
C ALA A 147 -32.09 12.95 10.09
N ALA A 148 -31.48 13.55 9.06
CA ALA A 148 -30.15 13.20 8.59
C ALA A 148 -29.07 13.46 9.65
N ALA A 149 -29.18 14.55 10.43
CA ALA A 149 -28.27 14.83 11.54
C ALA A 149 -28.43 13.83 12.69
N ALA A 150 -29.66 13.40 13.00
CA ALA A 150 -29.94 12.45 14.08
C ALA A 150 -29.56 11.00 13.72
N SER A 151 -29.70 10.61 12.45
CA SER A 151 -29.35 9.29 11.94
C SER A 151 -28.72 9.39 10.54
N PRO A 152 -27.43 9.75 10.46
CA PRO A 152 -26.74 9.88 9.17
C PRO A 152 -26.81 8.58 8.36
N ASN A 153 -27.22 8.67 7.09
CA ASN A 153 -27.21 7.56 6.16
C ASN A 153 -26.15 7.80 5.06
N PRO A 154 -24.91 7.32 5.24
CA PRO A 154 -23.85 7.47 4.25
C PRO A 154 -24.04 6.59 3.00
N GLY A 155 -25.15 5.85 2.91
CA GLY A 155 -25.41 4.90 1.84
C GLY A 155 -24.71 3.56 2.05
N ARG A 156 -24.53 2.82 0.96
CA ARG A 156 -23.81 1.53 0.96
C ARG A 156 -22.54 1.67 0.14
N ARG A 157 -21.48 1.02 0.60
CA ARG A 157 -20.22 0.90 -0.11
C ARG A 157 -19.88 -0.57 -0.31
N THR A 158 -19.37 -0.92 -1.47
CA THR A 158 -18.73 -2.22 -1.69
C THR A 158 -17.51 -2.36 -0.79
N PHE A 159 -17.23 -3.58 -0.35
CA PHE A 159 -16.09 -3.85 0.50
C PHE A 159 -14.80 -3.51 -0.25
N GLN A 160 -14.00 -2.56 0.27
CA GLN A 160 -12.62 -2.39 -0.21
C GLN A 160 -11.78 -3.47 0.46
N ARG A 161 -11.16 -4.31 -0.36
CA ARG A 161 -9.92 -4.94 0.08
C ARG A 161 -8.79 -3.91 0.03
N LEU A 162 -7.73 -4.15 0.79
CA LEU A 162 -6.49 -3.43 0.61
C LEU A 162 -5.89 -3.80 -0.75
N ASN A 163 -5.32 -2.83 -1.46
CA ASN A 163 -4.44 -3.11 -2.60
C ASN A 163 -3.02 -3.49 -2.10
N ARG A 164 -2.10 -3.88 -2.98
CA ARG A 164 -0.73 -4.28 -2.57
C ARG A 164 -0.01 -3.20 -1.76
N ALA A 165 -0.12 -1.93 -2.17
CA ALA A 165 0.54 -0.81 -1.51
C ALA A 165 -0.09 -0.52 -0.13
N GLU A 166 -1.42 -0.52 -0.06
CA GLU A 166 -2.19 -0.33 1.17
C GLU A 166 -1.95 -1.48 2.17
N TYR A 167 -1.82 -2.71 1.68
CA TYR A 167 -1.49 -3.88 2.50
C TYR A 167 -0.09 -3.76 3.08
N GLY A 168 0.92 -3.48 2.26
CA GLY A 168 2.30 -3.27 2.73
C GLY A 168 2.40 -2.12 3.74
N ALA A 169 1.72 -0.99 3.47
CA ALA A 169 1.66 0.13 4.41
C ALA A 169 0.94 -0.22 5.72
N SER A 170 -0.13 -1.03 5.66
CA SER A 170 -0.85 -1.49 6.86
C SER A 170 0.00 -2.46 7.70
N ILE A 171 0.78 -3.34 7.07
CA ILE A 171 1.72 -4.22 7.79
C ILE A 171 2.83 -3.41 8.44
N ARG A 172 3.41 -2.42 7.73
CA ARG A 172 4.40 -1.50 8.30
C ARG A 172 3.83 -0.75 9.51
N ASP A 173 2.63 -0.18 9.41
CA ASP A 173 2.02 0.51 10.55
C ASP A 173 1.78 -0.44 11.73
N LEU A 174 1.15 -1.60 11.47
CA LEU A 174 0.73 -2.51 12.54
C LEU A 174 1.91 -3.19 13.25
N LEU A 175 2.91 -3.61 12.49
CA LEU A 175 3.97 -4.53 12.92
C LEU A 175 5.38 -3.93 12.79
N ASP A 176 5.53 -2.68 12.39
CA ASP A 176 6.85 -2.06 12.13
C ASP A 176 7.76 -2.94 11.26
N LEU A 177 7.15 -3.55 10.24
CA LEU A 177 7.78 -4.54 9.37
C LEU A 177 7.53 -4.18 7.91
N GLU A 178 8.61 -4.07 7.14
CA GLU A 178 8.53 -3.87 5.69
C GLU A 178 8.43 -5.21 4.96
N ILE A 179 7.53 -5.28 3.98
CA ILE A 179 7.27 -6.49 3.19
C ILE A 179 7.13 -6.15 1.70
N ASP A 180 7.49 -7.10 0.84
CA ASP A 180 7.07 -7.07 -0.55
C ASP A 180 5.69 -7.74 -0.70
N ALA A 181 4.63 -6.92 -0.73
CA ALA A 181 3.27 -7.42 -0.95
C ALA A 181 3.12 -8.15 -2.30
N GLY A 182 3.96 -7.85 -3.29
CA GLY A 182 3.99 -8.49 -4.60
C GLY A 182 4.40 -9.96 -4.57
N ALA A 183 5.14 -10.38 -3.53
CA ALA A 183 5.49 -11.78 -3.29
C ALA A 183 4.28 -12.63 -2.85
N TYR A 184 3.20 -11.98 -2.40
CA TYR A 184 2.02 -12.65 -1.84
C TYR A 184 0.77 -12.51 -2.67
N LEU A 185 0.48 -11.29 -3.12
CA LEU A 185 -0.77 -10.92 -3.76
C LEU A 185 -0.56 -10.74 -5.26
N PRO A 186 -1.52 -11.07 -6.15
CA PRO A 186 -1.46 -10.73 -7.57
C PRO A 186 -1.59 -9.22 -7.82
N LEU A 187 -1.28 -8.77 -9.04
CA LEU A 187 -1.35 -7.35 -9.43
C LEU A 187 -2.79 -6.84 -9.32
N ASP A 188 -2.95 -5.62 -8.82
CA ASP A 188 -4.25 -5.00 -8.64
C ASP A 188 -4.87 -4.58 -9.98
N THR A 189 -6.17 -4.81 -10.13
CA THR A 189 -6.94 -4.33 -11.29
C THR A 189 -7.05 -2.82 -11.22
N ARG A 190 -6.68 -2.15 -12.32
CA ARG A 190 -6.83 -0.70 -12.48
C ARG A 190 -8.14 -0.37 -13.17
N SER A 191 -8.86 0.61 -12.65
CA SER A 191 -10.04 1.22 -13.27
C SER A 191 -9.88 2.73 -13.24
N ALA A 192 -10.16 3.41 -14.36
CA ALA A 192 -9.92 4.85 -14.52
C ALA A 192 -8.49 5.29 -14.12
N ASN A 193 -7.49 4.42 -14.29
CA ASN A 193 -6.10 4.58 -13.85
C ASN A 193 -5.85 4.58 -12.33
N PHE A 194 -6.85 4.22 -11.53
CA PHE A 194 -6.73 4.03 -10.09
C PHE A 194 -6.77 2.53 -9.74
N ASP A 195 -5.99 2.12 -8.75
CA ASP A 195 -5.88 0.75 -8.25
C ASP A 195 -6.46 0.60 -6.82
N ASN A 196 -7.42 1.45 -6.45
CA ASN A 196 -8.10 1.42 -5.15
C ASN A 196 -9.63 1.62 -5.27
N ILE A 197 -10.19 1.41 -6.48
CA ILE A 197 -11.63 1.49 -6.71
C ILE A 197 -12.27 0.17 -6.28
N ALA A 198 -13.05 0.20 -5.19
CA ALA A 198 -13.66 -0.98 -4.57
C ALA A 198 -14.42 -1.87 -5.57
N ASP A 199 -15.22 -1.27 -6.46
CA ASP A 199 -16.02 -1.99 -7.46
C ASP A 199 -15.19 -2.75 -8.51
N ALA A 200 -13.93 -2.34 -8.70
CA ALA A 200 -12.99 -3.00 -9.61
C ALA A 200 -12.09 -4.02 -8.89
N GLN A 201 -12.16 -4.11 -7.56
CA GLN A 201 -11.26 -4.91 -6.72
C GLN A 201 -11.97 -6.08 -6.04
N LEU A 202 -12.63 -6.91 -6.86
CA LEU A 202 -13.31 -8.11 -6.37
C LEU A 202 -12.33 -9.06 -5.65
N LEU A 203 -12.79 -9.67 -4.57
CA LEU A 203 -12.03 -10.66 -3.81
C LEU A 203 -12.24 -12.05 -4.42
N SER A 204 -11.17 -12.63 -4.99
CA SER A 204 -11.18 -13.99 -5.53
C SER A 204 -10.64 -14.99 -4.50
N ALA A 205 -10.91 -16.29 -4.70
CA ALA A 205 -10.37 -17.34 -3.83
C ALA A 205 -8.84 -17.32 -3.77
N THR A 206 -8.17 -17.09 -4.91
CA THR A 206 -6.70 -16.97 -5.00
C THR A 206 -6.18 -15.77 -4.22
N LEU A 207 -6.90 -14.64 -4.24
CA LEU A 207 -6.54 -13.47 -3.43
C LEU A 207 -6.65 -13.77 -1.93
N THR A 208 -7.73 -14.41 -1.51
CA THR A 208 -7.92 -14.80 -0.10
C THR A 208 -6.82 -15.76 0.37
N ASP A 209 -6.48 -16.77 -0.43
CA ASP A 209 -5.38 -17.69 -0.14
C ASP A 209 -4.03 -16.95 -0.03
N GLY A 210 -3.79 -16.00 -0.96
CA GLY A 210 -2.62 -15.12 -0.91
C GLY A 210 -2.52 -14.32 0.39
N TYR A 211 -3.63 -13.75 0.88
CA TYR A 211 -3.67 -13.05 2.17
C TYR A 211 -3.40 -13.96 3.36
N LEU A 212 -3.95 -15.18 3.38
CA LEU A 212 -3.74 -16.13 4.47
C LEU A 212 -2.29 -16.62 4.50
N ARG A 213 -1.70 -16.91 3.33
CA ARG A 213 -0.28 -17.26 3.22
C ARG A 213 0.62 -16.10 3.66
N ALA A 214 0.31 -14.88 3.23
CA ALA A 214 1.02 -13.68 3.66
C ALA A 214 0.95 -13.54 5.18
N ALA A 215 -0.24 -13.61 5.76
CA ALA A 215 -0.43 -13.49 7.21
C ALA A 215 0.39 -14.53 7.99
N ALA A 216 0.43 -15.79 7.53
CA ALA A 216 1.22 -16.84 8.17
C ALA A 216 2.74 -16.55 8.12
N GLU A 217 3.25 -16.08 6.97
CA GLU A 217 4.68 -15.79 6.80
C GLU A 217 5.09 -14.52 7.55
N ILE A 218 4.30 -13.45 7.43
CA ILE A 218 4.52 -12.16 8.09
C ILE A 218 4.47 -12.31 9.61
N SER A 219 3.56 -13.14 10.15
CA SER A 219 3.49 -13.38 11.60
C SER A 219 4.76 -14.01 12.14
N ARG A 220 5.36 -14.97 11.40
CA ARG A 220 6.66 -15.55 11.76
C ARG A 220 7.79 -14.54 11.65
N LEU A 221 7.79 -13.71 10.60
CA LEU A 221 8.79 -12.64 10.43
C LEU A 221 8.71 -11.58 11.52
N ALA A 222 7.50 -11.22 11.96
CA ALA A 222 7.28 -10.18 12.97
C ALA A 222 7.68 -10.62 14.38
N ILE A 223 7.40 -11.88 14.74
CA ILE A 223 7.75 -12.44 16.05
C ILE A 223 9.20 -12.95 16.07
N GLY A 224 9.70 -13.42 14.92
CA GLY A 224 10.92 -14.20 14.80
C GLY A 224 10.71 -15.67 15.18
N ASP A 225 11.62 -16.53 14.72
CA ASP A 225 11.56 -17.98 14.96
C ASP A 225 12.94 -18.47 15.43
N PRO A 226 13.10 -18.83 16.73
CA PRO A 226 14.38 -19.29 17.27
C PRO A 226 14.82 -20.66 16.73
N HIS A 227 13.93 -21.39 16.05
CA HIS A 227 14.18 -22.71 15.49
C HIS A 227 14.11 -22.72 13.95
N VAL A 228 14.21 -21.54 13.34
CA VAL A 228 14.16 -21.39 11.89
C VAL A 228 15.29 -22.17 11.22
N THR A 229 14.94 -22.92 10.17
CA THR A 229 15.93 -23.61 9.33
C THR A 229 16.63 -22.61 8.41
N PRO A 230 17.93 -22.79 8.10
CA PRO A 230 18.64 -21.92 7.18
C PRO A 230 17.93 -21.83 5.83
N SER A 231 17.70 -20.60 5.38
CA SER A 231 17.13 -20.30 4.06
C SER A 231 17.96 -19.23 3.39
N GLU A 232 17.70 -18.99 2.11
CA GLU A 232 18.44 -18.00 1.33
C GLU A 232 17.50 -17.00 0.68
N SER A 233 17.77 -15.73 0.91
CA SER A 233 17.09 -14.61 0.26
C SER A 233 18.02 -13.99 -0.78
N THR A 234 17.57 -13.89 -2.03
CA THR A 234 18.37 -13.32 -3.13
C THR A 234 17.78 -12.01 -3.62
N TYR A 235 18.62 -10.97 -3.61
CA TYR A 235 18.36 -9.64 -4.12
C TYR A 235 19.08 -9.47 -5.46
N ARG A 236 18.30 -9.30 -6.52
CA ARG A 236 18.83 -9.15 -7.88
C ARG A 236 19.04 -7.68 -8.18
N VAL A 237 20.19 -7.37 -8.76
CA VAL A 237 20.51 -6.05 -9.31
C VAL A 237 20.28 -6.12 -10.82
N SER A 238 19.45 -5.22 -11.33
CA SER A 238 19.16 -5.15 -12.76
C SER A 238 20.39 -4.68 -13.52
N ARG A 239 20.50 -5.08 -14.79
CA ARG A 239 21.48 -4.47 -15.72
C ARG A 239 21.17 -3.01 -16.03
N TRP A 240 19.94 -2.57 -15.71
CA TRP A 240 19.47 -1.20 -15.85
C TRP A 240 19.61 -0.38 -14.55
N ASP A 241 20.30 -0.92 -13.54
CA ASP A 241 20.69 -0.16 -12.37
C ASP A 241 22.11 0.36 -12.58
N SER A 242 22.33 1.62 -12.21
CA SER A 242 23.67 2.21 -12.24
C SER A 242 24.57 1.55 -11.20
N GLN A 243 25.80 1.20 -11.58
CA GLN A 243 26.82 0.72 -10.64
C GLN A 243 28.14 1.52 -10.67
N SER A 244 28.09 2.70 -11.29
CA SER A 244 29.13 3.72 -11.22
C SER A 244 28.94 4.65 -10.02
N GLU A 245 27.69 4.91 -9.65
CA GLU A 245 27.33 5.81 -8.55
C GLU A 245 27.00 5.07 -7.26
N ARG A 246 27.05 5.77 -6.12
CA ARG A 246 26.68 5.20 -4.83
C ARG A 246 25.18 4.89 -4.80
N VAL A 247 24.84 3.66 -4.40
CA VAL A 247 23.45 3.26 -4.15
C VAL A 247 22.95 3.90 -2.85
N GLU A 248 21.68 4.33 -2.82
CA GLU A 248 21.07 4.87 -1.62
C GLU A 248 21.15 3.87 -0.46
N GLY A 249 21.46 4.36 0.75
CA GLY A 249 21.66 3.53 1.93
C GLY A 249 23.00 2.77 1.99
N ALA A 250 23.80 2.72 0.91
CA ALA A 250 25.15 2.15 0.98
C ALA A 250 26.14 3.15 1.64
N PRO A 251 27.21 2.66 2.31
CA PRO A 251 28.20 3.51 2.97
C PRO A 251 28.84 4.54 2.05
N TYR A 252 29.24 5.69 2.60
CA TYR A 252 29.99 6.70 1.86
C TYR A 252 31.37 6.17 1.44
N GLY A 253 31.85 6.60 0.28
CA GLY A 253 33.09 6.04 -0.29
C GLY A 253 32.89 4.70 -1.01
N THR A 254 31.64 4.27 -1.23
CA THR A 254 31.31 3.12 -2.09
C THR A 254 30.73 3.56 -3.43
N ARG A 255 30.65 2.62 -4.38
CA ARG A 255 29.95 2.73 -5.67
C ARG A 255 29.21 1.44 -5.99
N GLY A 256 28.11 1.58 -6.74
CA GLY A 256 27.30 0.48 -7.25
C GLY A 256 26.87 -0.53 -6.20
N GLY A 257 26.63 -1.75 -6.66
CA GLY A 257 26.16 -2.83 -5.79
C GLY A 257 24.66 -2.72 -5.46
N VAL A 258 24.32 -3.03 -4.21
CA VAL A 258 22.93 -3.05 -3.72
C VAL A 258 22.87 -2.70 -2.24
N SER A 259 21.78 -2.08 -1.82
CA SER A 259 21.47 -1.80 -0.41
C SER A 259 20.01 -2.11 -0.15
N VAL A 260 19.73 -3.04 0.77
CA VAL A 260 18.37 -3.53 1.04
C VAL A 260 18.12 -3.65 2.53
N LEU A 261 16.88 -3.39 2.94
CA LEU A 261 16.42 -3.74 4.27
C LEU A 261 16.10 -5.24 4.30
N HIS A 262 16.89 -6.02 5.05
CA HIS A 262 16.66 -7.45 5.24
C HIS A 262 16.15 -7.71 6.66
N ASN A 263 15.09 -8.48 6.80
CA ASN A 263 14.58 -8.91 8.11
C ASN A 263 15.20 -10.25 8.50
N PHE A 264 16.12 -10.23 9.46
CA PHE A 264 16.77 -11.42 9.98
C PHE A 264 15.83 -12.17 10.94
N PRO A 265 15.43 -13.43 10.66
CA PRO A 265 14.41 -14.13 11.44
C PRO A 265 14.84 -14.56 12.85
N ALA A 266 16.15 -14.68 13.10
CA ALA A 266 16.70 -15.07 14.40
C ALA A 266 18.11 -14.51 14.58
N ASP A 267 18.60 -14.51 15.81
CA ASP A 267 20.00 -14.26 16.11
C ASP A 267 20.82 -15.46 15.64
N GLY A 268 21.86 -15.24 14.85
CA GLY A 268 22.66 -16.35 14.33
C GLY A 268 23.74 -15.91 13.36
N TYR A 269 24.38 -16.89 12.75
CA TYR A 269 25.42 -16.66 11.75
C TYR A 269 24.83 -16.67 10.34
N TYR A 270 25.24 -15.70 9.53
CA TYR A 270 24.79 -15.55 8.15
C TYR A 270 25.99 -15.56 7.21
N GLU A 271 25.78 -16.11 6.03
CA GLU A 271 26.73 -16.10 4.91
C GLU A 271 26.16 -15.24 3.79
N PHE A 272 26.96 -14.33 3.27
CA PHE A 272 26.60 -13.48 2.14
C PHE A 272 27.28 -14.01 0.89
N ARG A 273 26.50 -14.32 -0.14
CA ARG A 273 27.01 -14.66 -1.46
C ARG A 273 26.74 -13.52 -2.42
N VAL A 274 27.80 -12.99 -3.01
CA VAL A 274 27.70 -12.03 -4.12
C VAL A 274 27.99 -12.72 -5.44
N SER A 275 27.24 -12.38 -6.48
CA SER A 275 27.43 -12.87 -7.84
C SER A 275 27.66 -11.70 -8.78
N PHE A 276 28.52 -11.84 -9.79
CA PHE A 276 28.81 -10.78 -10.75
C PHE A 276 28.29 -11.08 -12.17
N HIS A 277 28.18 -10.03 -12.99
CA HIS A 277 27.94 -10.21 -14.43
C HIS A 277 29.22 -10.65 -15.16
N HIS A 278 29.05 -11.48 -16.20
CA HIS A 278 30.12 -11.83 -17.15
C HIS A 278 29.85 -11.34 -18.57
N GLU A 279 30.93 -11.23 -19.34
CA GLU A 279 30.88 -11.11 -20.80
C GLU A 279 30.47 -12.42 -21.49
N THR A 280 30.27 -12.36 -22.80
CA THR A 280 29.73 -13.46 -23.62
C THR A 280 30.58 -14.74 -23.57
N THR A 281 31.90 -14.62 -23.36
CA THR A 281 32.86 -15.73 -23.26
C THR A 281 32.91 -16.34 -21.86
N GLY A 282 32.35 -15.69 -20.85
CA GLY A 282 32.28 -16.16 -19.47
C GLY A 282 33.18 -15.43 -18.48
N ALA A 283 34.05 -14.53 -18.93
CA ALA A 283 34.92 -13.78 -18.03
C ALA A 283 34.15 -12.66 -17.30
N LEU A 284 34.61 -12.29 -16.10
CA LEU A 284 34.03 -11.19 -15.32
C LEU A 284 33.94 -9.88 -16.14
N VAL A 285 32.80 -9.18 -16.10
CA VAL A 285 32.67 -7.84 -16.68
C VAL A 285 33.62 -6.88 -15.98
N GLY A 286 34.36 -6.06 -16.73
CA GLY A 286 35.33 -5.13 -16.15
C GLY A 286 36.62 -5.81 -15.68
N ASN A 287 37.00 -6.94 -16.29
CA ASN A 287 38.27 -7.62 -16.04
C ASN A 287 39.42 -7.16 -16.96
N GLY A 288 39.15 -6.31 -17.96
CA GLY A 288 40.08 -5.90 -19.01
C GLY A 288 41.04 -4.78 -18.61
N ARG A 289 42.01 -4.45 -19.48
CA ARG A 289 42.97 -3.34 -19.26
C ARG A 289 42.31 -1.95 -19.17
N ASN A 290 41.10 -1.82 -19.71
CA ASN A 290 40.32 -0.58 -19.69
C ASN A 290 39.46 -0.44 -18.43
N ALA A 291 39.37 -1.49 -17.61
CA ALA A 291 38.74 -1.39 -16.30
C ALA A 291 39.71 -0.68 -15.36
N LEU A 292 39.39 0.57 -15.02
CA LEU A 292 40.29 1.53 -14.37
C LEU A 292 40.86 1.09 -13.00
N HIS A 293 40.45 -0.06 -12.45
CA HIS A 293 40.71 -0.50 -11.07
C HIS A 293 41.13 -1.96 -10.92
N THR A 294 41.51 -2.65 -12.01
CA THR A 294 42.12 -3.99 -11.93
C THR A 294 43.64 -3.95 -12.17
N ARG A 295 44.31 -2.88 -11.74
CA ARG A 295 45.77 -2.77 -11.88
C ARG A 295 46.42 -3.95 -11.13
N GLU A 296 47.47 -4.51 -11.71
CA GLU A 296 48.16 -5.64 -11.09
C GLU A 296 48.66 -5.23 -9.68
N GLY A 297 48.18 -5.92 -8.65
CA GLY A 297 48.46 -5.62 -7.23
C GLY A 297 47.40 -4.80 -6.47
N GLU A 298 46.37 -4.28 -7.15
CA GLU A 298 45.26 -3.54 -6.53
C GLU A 298 43.92 -4.12 -6.98
N PRO A 299 43.40 -5.14 -6.28
CA PRO A 299 42.13 -5.75 -6.64
C PRO A 299 40.95 -4.82 -6.31
N GLU A 300 39.87 -4.99 -7.06
CA GLU A 300 38.59 -4.38 -6.73
C GLU A 300 38.09 -5.02 -5.43
N LEU A 301 37.62 -4.19 -4.48
CA LEU A 301 37.09 -4.66 -3.22
C LEU A 301 35.58 -4.43 -3.16
N LEU A 302 34.86 -5.42 -2.67
CA LEU A 302 33.45 -5.31 -2.35
C LEU A 302 33.28 -5.39 -0.84
N GLU A 303 32.68 -4.37 -0.25
CA GLU A 303 32.33 -4.35 1.16
C GLU A 303 30.90 -4.86 1.35
N ILE A 304 30.74 -5.78 2.30
CA ILE A 304 29.46 -6.09 2.91
C ILE A 304 29.38 -5.29 4.20
N SER A 305 28.35 -4.46 4.32
CA SER A 305 28.08 -3.68 5.53
C SER A 305 26.67 -3.95 6.05
N ILE A 306 26.54 -3.84 7.37
CA ILE A 306 25.27 -4.00 8.09
C ILE A 306 25.06 -2.73 8.92
N ASP A 307 23.95 -2.05 8.69
CA ASP A 307 23.62 -0.75 9.29
C ASP A 307 24.71 0.32 9.11
N GLY A 308 25.43 0.25 7.97
CA GLY A 308 26.50 1.17 7.61
C GLY A 308 27.89 0.81 8.17
N GLU A 309 27.97 -0.20 9.05
CA GLU A 309 29.25 -0.68 9.60
C GLU A 309 29.80 -1.83 8.74
N PRO A 310 31.12 -1.85 8.45
CA PRO A 310 31.72 -2.90 7.63
C PRO A 310 31.70 -4.25 8.38
N ALA A 311 31.06 -5.24 7.76
CA ALA A 311 30.97 -6.61 8.28
C ALA A 311 32.04 -7.52 7.65
N GLU A 312 32.26 -7.40 6.34
CA GLU A 312 33.28 -8.15 5.63
C GLU A 312 33.73 -7.43 4.36
N VAL A 313 34.98 -7.61 3.95
CA VAL A 313 35.52 -7.06 2.71
C VAL A 313 36.01 -8.22 1.83
N LEU A 314 35.43 -8.32 0.64
CA LEU A 314 35.67 -9.37 -0.33
C LEU A 314 36.57 -8.85 -1.44
N GLU A 315 37.62 -9.62 -1.75
CA GLU A 315 38.50 -9.34 -2.88
C GLU A 315 37.88 -9.91 -4.17
N VAL A 316 37.62 -9.05 -5.15
CA VAL A 316 37.09 -9.46 -6.45
C VAL A 316 38.25 -9.81 -7.37
N ASN A 317 38.44 -11.12 -7.60
CA ASN A 317 39.45 -11.61 -8.52
C ASN A 317 39.04 -11.28 -9.97
N ARG A 318 39.84 -10.45 -10.65
CA ARG A 318 39.62 -10.08 -12.06
C ARG A 318 39.60 -11.28 -13.02
N TRP A 319 40.19 -12.41 -12.65
CA TRP A 319 40.31 -13.60 -13.49
C TRP A 319 39.18 -14.61 -13.30
N MET A 320 38.15 -14.30 -12.50
CA MET A 320 37.00 -15.17 -12.34
C MET A 320 36.31 -15.46 -13.67
N HIS A 321 35.93 -16.73 -13.87
CA HIS A 321 35.27 -17.20 -15.06
C HIS A 321 34.02 -18.02 -14.74
N ALA A 322 32.98 -17.89 -15.54
CA ALA A 322 31.71 -18.62 -15.35
C ALA A 322 31.84 -20.15 -15.46
N SER A 323 32.96 -20.66 -16.00
CA SER A 323 33.26 -22.10 -16.06
C SER A 323 34.02 -22.64 -14.85
N ASP A 324 34.47 -21.77 -13.94
CA ASP A 324 35.16 -22.18 -12.73
C ASP A 324 34.17 -22.87 -11.77
N PRO A 325 34.62 -23.73 -10.84
CA PRO A 325 33.74 -24.45 -9.92
C PRO A 325 32.80 -23.54 -9.12
N ASP A 326 33.29 -22.39 -8.65
CA ASP A 326 32.51 -21.37 -7.94
C ASP A 326 32.02 -20.25 -8.88
N GLY A 327 32.35 -20.31 -10.17
CA GLY A 327 31.95 -19.37 -11.21
C GLY A 327 32.32 -17.92 -10.88
N LEU A 328 31.33 -17.03 -10.93
CA LEU A 328 31.44 -15.61 -10.60
C LEU A 328 30.86 -15.30 -9.21
N ASN A 329 30.92 -16.26 -8.30
CA ASN A 329 30.40 -16.10 -6.96
C ASN A 329 31.54 -15.91 -5.97
N ILE A 330 31.33 -15.07 -4.98
CA ILE A 330 32.17 -14.99 -3.78
C ILE A 330 31.25 -15.16 -2.58
N ARG A 331 31.67 -16.00 -1.62
CA ARG A 331 31.00 -16.18 -0.34
C ARG A 331 31.82 -15.51 0.74
N SER A 332 31.12 -14.84 1.64
CA SER A 332 31.69 -14.30 2.87
C SER A 332 31.98 -15.41 3.87
N GLY A 333 32.70 -15.09 4.94
CA GLY A 333 32.67 -15.86 6.16
C GLY A 333 31.29 -15.82 6.84
N ARG A 334 31.16 -16.56 7.94
CA ARG A 334 29.98 -16.51 8.78
C ARG A 334 30.01 -15.25 9.66
N VAL A 335 29.08 -14.34 9.45
CA VAL A 335 28.92 -13.10 10.21
C VAL A 335 27.77 -13.26 11.19
N PHE A 336 27.99 -12.96 12.47
CA PHE A 336 26.91 -12.97 13.46
C PHE A 336 26.02 -11.73 13.28
N VAL A 337 24.71 -11.92 13.17
CA VAL A 337 23.72 -10.85 13.04
C VAL A 337 22.57 -11.11 14.00
N ARG A 338 22.09 -10.04 14.65
CA ARG A 338 20.89 -10.10 15.49
C ARG A 338 19.62 -10.02 14.64
N ALA A 339 18.56 -10.67 15.12
CA ALA A 339 17.25 -10.67 14.53
C ALA A 339 16.70 -9.25 14.30
N GLY A 340 15.77 -9.15 13.35
CA GLY A 340 15.07 -7.94 12.99
C GLY A 340 15.55 -7.28 11.70
N PRO A 341 14.94 -6.15 11.33
CA PRO A 341 15.28 -5.40 10.13
C PRO A 341 16.66 -4.76 10.27
N ARG A 342 17.52 -4.97 9.27
CA ARG A 342 18.87 -4.41 9.17
C ARG A 342 19.11 -3.95 7.75
N GLN A 343 19.77 -2.81 7.60
CA GLN A 343 20.20 -2.33 6.27
C GLN A 343 21.45 -3.12 5.88
N VAL A 344 21.34 -3.98 4.86
CA VAL A 344 22.47 -4.76 4.35
C VAL A 344 22.88 -4.17 3.01
N SER A 345 24.15 -3.81 2.88
CA SER A 345 24.72 -3.33 1.63
C SER A 345 25.84 -4.25 1.17
N ALA A 346 25.88 -4.52 -0.13
CA ALA A 346 27.01 -5.13 -0.82
C ALA A 346 27.42 -4.17 -1.93
N ALA A 347 28.49 -3.40 -1.71
CA ALA A 347 28.88 -2.30 -2.59
C ALA A 347 30.40 -2.29 -2.82
N PHE A 348 30.84 -1.82 -3.99
CA PHE A 348 32.26 -1.74 -4.30
C PHE A 348 32.89 -0.55 -3.59
N ILE A 349 34.06 -0.73 -2.98
CA ILE A 349 34.81 0.39 -2.39
C ILE A 349 35.33 1.27 -3.53
N ARG A 350 34.99 2.56 -3.48
CA ARG A 350 35.41 3.53 -4.51
C ARG A 350 36.90 3.79 -4.37
N ARG A 351 37.68 3.37 -5.37
CA ARG A 351 39.14 3.54 -5.44
C ARG A 351 39.60 4.78 -6.19
N PHE A 352 38.73 5.37 -7.00
CA PHE A 352 39.05 6.51 -7.85
C PHE A 352 37.87 7.47 -7.96
N GLU A 353 38.23 8.75 -8.03
CA GLU A 353 37.32 9.85 -8.25
C GLU A 353 37.97 10.79 -9.26
N GLY A 354 37.34 10.94 -10.42
CA GLY A 354 37.85 11.76 -11.51
C GLY A 354 37.02 11.60 -12.79
N PRO A 355 37.20 12.50 -13.77
CA PRO A 355 36.46 12.43 -15.03
C PRO A 355 36.89 11.21 -15.84
N MET A 356 35.91 10.39 -16.25
CA MET A 356 36.13 9.29 -17.19
C MET A 356 36.24 9.87 -18.61
N GLN A 357 37.33 9.58 -19.31
CA GLN A 357 37.59 10.06 -20.68
C GLN A 357 37.30 8.93 -21.68
N ASP A 358 36.03 8.52 -21.75
CA ASP A 358 35.59 7.52 -22.71
C ASP A 358 35.43 8.14 -24.11
N LEU A 359 35.79 7.39 -25.15
CA LEU A 359 35.52 7.79 -26.54
C LEU A 359 34.02 7.79 -26.83
N ILE A 360 33.27 6.94 -26.12
CA ILE A 360 31.82 6.82 -26.21
C ILE A 360 31.28 6.73 -24.78
N SER A 361 30.49 7.71 -24.36
CA SER A 361 29.82 7.68 -23.06
C SER A 361 28.74 6.60 -23.03
N PRO A 362 28.78 5.62 -22.10
CA PRO A 362 27.66 4.75 -21.85
C PRO A 362 26.49 5.53 -21.24
N HIS A 363 25.30 4.93 -21.23
CA HIS A 363 24.19 5.46 -20.45
C HIS A 363 24.46 5.22 -18.96
N ASP A 364 24.42 6.27 -18.15
CA ASP A 364 24.76 6.25 -16.71
C ASP A 364 23.98 5.20 -15.89
N TRP A 365 22.79 4.84 -16.35
CA TRP A 365 21.86 3.92 -15.70
C TRP A 365 21.91 2.50 -16.27
N SER A 366 22.89 2.11 -17.10
CA SER A 366 22.88 0.74 -17.61
C SER A 366 24.26 0.17 -17.87
N LEU A 367 24.40 -1.13 -17.62
CA LEU A 367 25.39 -1.95 -18.28
C LEU A 367 25.00 -2.07 -19.76
N ALA A 368 25.39 -1.07 -20.57
CA ALA A 368 24.97 -0.90 -21.97
C ALA A 368 25.09 -2.18 -22.80
N SER A 369 26.15 -2.95 -22.58
CA SER A 369 26.25 -4.34 -23.01
C SER A 369 27.34 -5.08 -22.22
N THR A 370 27.15 -6.38 -21.97
CA THR A 370 28.22 -7.24 -21.46
C THR A 370 29.27 -7.54 -22.54
N SER A 371 28.96 -7.33 -23.82
CA SER A 371 29.87 -7.59 -24.94
C SER A 371 30.91 -6.50 -25.16
N ILE A 372 30.75 -5.33 -24.54
CA ILE A 372 31.70 -4.20 -24.65
C ILE A 372 32.69 -4.12 -23.48
N ALA A 373 32.64 -5.09 -22.55
CA ALA A 373 33.43 -5.08 -21.32
C ALA A 373 34.95 -4.97 -21.54
N GLY A 374 35.45 -5.43 -22.71
CA GLY A 374 36.85 -5.30 -23.13
C GLY A 374 37.07 -4.38 -24.34
N SER A 375 36.05 -3.68 -24.83
CA SER A 375 36.16 -2.84 -26.03
C SER A 375 36.98 -1.57 -25.76
N TYR A 376 37.76 -1.16 -26.76
CA TYR A 376 38.50 0.10 -26.71
C TYR A 376 37.55 1.31 -26.72
N GLY A 377 37.83 2.30 -25.88
CA GLY A 377 37.05 3.54 -25.82
C GLY A 377 35.89 3.56 -24.82
N PHE A 378 35.70 2.48 -24.06
CA PHE A 378 34.74 2.40 -22.94
C PHE A 378 35.48 2.06 -21.65
N THR A 379 35.07 2.67 -20.55
CA THR A 379 35.45 2.24 -19.21
C THR A 379 34.32 1.44 -18.60
N VAL A 380 34.57 0.15 -18.35
CA VAL A 380 33.60 -0.76 -17.77
C VAL A 380 34.16 -1.31 -16.47
N LEU A 381 33.40 -1.17 -15.40
CA LEU A 381 33.73 -1.67 -14.07
C LEU A 381 32.99 -2.98 -13.78
N PRO A 382 33.45 -3.78 -12.79
CA PRO A 382 32.68 -4.90 -12.29
C PRO A 382 31.29 -4.48 -11.82
N HIS A 383 30.28 -5.27 -12.18
CA HIS A 383 28.88 -5.08 -11.81
C HIS A 383 28.39 -6.27 -11.00
N LEU A 384 27.80 -5.99 -9.83
CA LEU A 384 27.09 -6.95 -9.01
C LEU A 384 25.81 -7.38 -9.74
N ARG A 385 25.52 -8.68 -9.73
CA ARG A 385 24.29 -9.25 -10.28
C ARG A 385 23.32 -9.63 -9.17
N ASP A 386 23.82 -10.31 -8.14
CA ASP A 386 23.00 -10.79 -7.03
C ASP A 386 23.73 -10.58 -5.70
N LEU A 387 22.98 -10.20 -4.66
CA LEU A 387 23.34 -10.41 -3.27
C LEU A 387 22.40 -11.48 -2.71
N ALA A 388 22.95 -12.58 -2.21
CA ALA A 388 22.20 -13.59 -1.47
C ALA A 388 22.62 -13.62 -0.01
N ILE A 389 21.64 -13.67 0.88
CA ILE A 389 21.82 -13.75 2.33
C ILE A 389 21.33 -15.13 2.76
N GLY A 390 22.26 -15.99 3.19
CA GLY A 390 22.00 -17.36 3.65
C GLY A 390 22.09 -17.47 5.17
N GLY A 391 21.14 -18.15 5.79
CA GLY A 391 21.10 -18.39 7.23
C GLY A 391 19.68 -18.34 7.81
N PRO A 392 19.53 -18.23 9.14
CA PRO A 392 20.60 -18.29 10.14
C PRO A 392 21.18 -19.70 10.24
N TYR A 393 22.49 -19.78 10.39
CA TYR A 393 23.21 -20.95 10.87
C TYR A 393 23.39 -20.81 12.39
N ASP A 394 23.22 -21.92 13.10
CA ASP A 394 23.37 -21.99 14.56
C ASP A 394 22.54 -20.93 15.30
N PRO A 395 21.19 -20.92 15.16
CA PRO A 395 20.33 -19.89 15.75
C PRO A 395 20.44 -19.89 17.28
N GLN A 396 20.54 -18.69 17.88
CA GLN A 396 20.77 -18.47 19.31
C GLN A 396 19.59 -17.83 20.04
N GLY A 397 18.43 -17.76 19.37
CA GLY A 397 17.23 -17.10 19.89
C GLY A 397 16.78 -15.95 18.99
N VAL A 398 15.91 -15.09 19.51
CA VAL A 398 15.41 -13.91 18.80
C VAL A 398 15.57 -12.69 19.69
N SER A 399 16.51 -11.80 19.33
CA SER A 399 16.68 -10.51 19.99
C SER A 399 15.43 -9.64 19.87
N GLU A 400 15.35 -8.59 20.70
CA GLU A 400 14.30 -7.59 20.55
C GLU A 400 14.37 -6.89 19.19
N THR A 401 13.25 -6.88 18.48
CA THR A 401 13.08 -6.22 17.19
C THR A 401 11.99 -5.15 17.30
N PRO A 402 11.97 -4.15 16.40
CA PRO A 402 10.88 -3.16 16.36
C PRO A 402 9.51 -3.83 16.22
N SER A 403 9.41 -4.88 15.41
CA SER A 403 8.17 -5.66 15.27
C SER A 403 7.73 -6.37 16.55
N ARG A 404 8.67 -6.97 17.28
CA ARG A 404 8.37 -7.59 18.57
C ARG A 404 7.91 -6.55 19.59
N ALA A 405 8.53 -5.38 19.63
CA ALA A 405 8.07 -4.28 20.47
C ALA A 405 6.68 -3.77 20.05
N ALA A 406 6.40 -3.74 18.75
CA ALA A 406 5.10 -3.36 18.21
C ALA A 406 3.99 -4.38 18.53
N VAL A 407 4.32 -5.68 18.69
CA VAL A 407 3.39 -6.77 19.01
C VAL A 407 3.23 -6.99 20.52
N PHE A 408 4.32 -7.18 21.25
CA PHE A 408 4.30 -7.54 22.67
C PHE A 408 4.25 -6.29 23.56
N SER A 409 3.05 -5.80 23.91
CA SER A 409 2.90 -4.69 24.87
C SER A 409 3.17 -5.09 26.31
N CYS A 410 3.09 -6.38 26.61
CA CYS A 410 3.40 -6.95 27.91
C CYS A 410 4.17 -8.26 27.70
N ARG A 411 4.85 -8.69 28.77
CA ARG A 411 5.43 -10.04 28.86
C ARG A 411 5.07 -10.62 30.22
N PRO A 412 4.60 -11.88 30.28
CA PRO A 412 4.46 -12.54 31.58
C PRO A 412 5.84 -12.60 32.24
N GLY A 413 5.91 -12.19 33.50
CA GLY A 413 7.12 -12.36 34.30
C GLY A 413 7.41 -13.85 34.53
N PRO A 414 8.62 -14.20 34.99
CA PRO A 414 9.02 -15.59 35.24
C PRO A 414 8.16 -16.28 36.33
N GLU A 415 7.44 -15.53 37.15
CA GLU A 415 6.54 -16.03 38.20
C GLU A 415 5.04 -15.84 37.86
N ALA A 416 4.71 -15.43 36.63
CA ALA A 416 3.32 -15.23 36.25
C ALA A 416 2.57 -16.57 36.22
N ASP A 417 1.42 -16.61 36.89
CA ASP A 417 0.49 -17.73 36.79
C ASP A 417 -0.25 -17.71 35.44
N GLU A 418 -1.00 -18.77 35.14
CA GLU A 418 -1.79 -18.88 33.90
C GLU A 418 -2.76 -17.71 33.74
N ALA A 419 -3.32 -17.20 34.84
CA ALA A 419 -4.22 -16.05 34.83
C ALA A 419 -3.49 -14.77 34.39
N GLY A 420 -2.28 -14.53 34.89
CA GLY A 420 -1.42 -13.42 34.49
C GLY A 420 -0.99 -13.51 33.04
N ALA A 421 -0.58 -14.70 32.57
CA ALA A 421 -0.23 -14.93 31.17
C ALA A 421 -1.43 -14.68 30.23
N ARG A 422 -2.62 -15.18 30.61
CA ARG A 422 -3.88 -14.95 29.88
C ARG A 422 -4.28 -13.48 29.85
N ALA A 423 -4.11 -12.76 30.96
CA ALA A 423 -4.40 -11.32 31.02
C ALA A 423 -3.48 -10.53 30.08
N CYS A 424 -2.19 -10.84 30.06
CA CYS A 424 -1.22 -10.24 29.14
C CYS A 424 -1.56 -10.55 27.67
N ALA A 425 -1.87 -11.81 27.34
CA ALA A 425 -2.31 -12.19 26.00
C ALA A 425 -3.56 -11.41 25.56
N ARG A 426 -4.55 -11.25 26.46
CA ARG A 426 -5.76 -10.46 26.18
C ARG A 426 -5.44 -9.01 25.87
N GLU A 427 -4.51 -8.40 26.60
CA GLU A 427 -4.05 -7.03 26.34
C GLU A 427 -3.43 -6.91 24.94
N ILE A 428 -2.49 -7.81 24.60
CA ILE A 428 -1.81 -7.85 23.30
C ILE A 428 -2.83 -7.99 22.16
N VAL A 429 -3.72 -8.97 22.27
CA VAL A 429 -4.76 -9.26 21.27
C VAL A 429 -5.72 -8.08 21.11
N THR A 430 -6.15 -7.47 22.23
CA THR A 430 -7.07 -6.33 22.20
C THR A 430 -6.42 -5.11 21.54
N ARG A 431 -5.16 -4.81 21.87
CA ARG A 431 -4.42 -3.69 21.31
C ARG A 431 -4.15 -3.90 19.82
N LEU A 432 -3.56 -5.04 19.45
CA LEU A 432 -3.21 -5.34 18.06
C LEU A 432 -4.46 -5.45 17.19
N GLY A 433 -5.48 -6.16 17.66
CA GLY A 433 -6.72 -6.34 16.93
C GLY A 433 -7.52 -5.04 16.78
N SER A 434 -7.54 -4.15 17.78
CA SER A 434 -8.23 -2.85 17.63
C SER A 434 -7.57 -1.97 16.56
N ARG A 435 -6.24 -2.01 16.46
CA ARG A 435 -5.50 -1.33 15.37
C ARG A 435 -5.78 -1.98 14.02
N ALA A 436 -5.73 -3.31 13.94
CA ALA A 436 -5.98 -4.06 12.69
C ALA A 436 -7.41 -3.86 12.17
N TYR A 437 -8.42 -3.92 13.04
CA TYR A 437 -9.83 -3.68 12.71
C TYR A 437 -10.15 -2.18 12.54
N ARG A 438 -9.23 -1.29 12.94
CA ARG A 438 -9.40 0.17 12.97
C ARG A 438 -10.66 0.62 13.73
N ARG A 439 -11.01 -0.14 14.77
CA ARG A 439 -12.14 0.10 15.68
C ARG A 439 -11.94 -0.71 16.97
N PRO A 440 -12.61 -0.35 18.07
CA PRO A 440 -12.69 -1.21 19.24
C PRO A 440 -13.22 -2.61 18.87
N LEU A 441 -12.58 -3.64 19.41
CA LEU A 441 -13.05 -5.01 19.26
C LEU A 441 -14.31 -5.26 20.08
N SER A 442 -15.23 -6.05 19.54
CA SER A 442 -16.31 -6.64 20.34
C SER A 442 -15.78 -7.75 21.23
N GLU A 443 -16.50 -8.09 22.29
CA GLU A 443 -16.16 -9.24 23.15
C GLU A 443 -16.09 -10.56 22.37
N GLU A 444 -16.94 -10.73 21.35
CA GLU A 444 -16.89 -11.88 20.43
C GLU A 444 -15.57 -11.94 19.66
N ASN A 445 -15.09 -10.81 19.12
CA ASN A 445 -13.81 -10.76 18.42
C ASN A 445 -12.65 -11.10 19.35
N VAL A 446 -12.66 -10.55 20.57
CA VAL A 446 -11.62 -10.83 21.57
C VAL A 446 -11.64 -12.30 21.95
N ALA A 447 -12.80 -12.89 22.21
CA ALA A 447 -12.94 -14.29 22.55
C ALA A 447 -12.44 -15.22 21.43
N GLY A 448 -12.79 -14.93 20.17
CA GLY A 448 -12.31 -15.70 19.02
C GLY A 448 -10.79 -15.68 18.87
N LEU A 449 -10.16 -14.52 19.03
CA LEU A 449 -8.70 -14.38 18.96
C LEU A 449 -8.00 -15.03 20.17
N MET A 450 -8.59 -14.91 21.37
CA MET A 450 -8.07 -15.59 22.58
C MET A 450 -8.17 -17.11 22.48
N GLY A 451 -9.14 -17.64 21.73
CA GLY A 451 -9.20 -19.08 21.43
C GLY A 451 -7.96 -19.60 20.70
N LEU A 452 -7.32 -18.79 19.85
CA LEU A 452 -6.05 -19.15 19.21
C LEU A 452 -4.89 -19.20 20.20
N TYR A 453 -4.86 -18.26 21.15
CA TYR A 453 -3.88 -18.27 22.22
C TYR A 453 -4.03 -19.51 23.12
N GLU A 454 -5.27 -19.84 23.49
CA GLU A 454 -5.56 -21.03 24.31
C GLU A 454 -5.18 -22.33 23.61
N ALA A 455 -5.45 -22.43 22.30
CA ALA A 455 -5.05 -23.59 21.52
C ALA A 455 -3.52 -23.76 21.51
N GLY A 456 -2.77 -22.68 21.27
CA GLY A 456 -1.30 -22.72 21.30
C GLY A 456 -0.73 -23.03 22.69
N ALA A 457 -1.31 -22.46 23.75
CA ALA A 457 -0.89 -22.71 25.12
C ALA A 457 -1.15 -24.16 25.59
N GLY A 458 -2.04 -24.90 24.93
CA GLY A 458 -2.30 -26.31 25.21
C GLY A 458 -1.45 -27.31 24.41
N GLU A 459 -0.64 -26.84 23.45
CA GLU A 459 0.27 -27.67 22.64
C GLU A 459 1.69 -27.75 23.21
N GLU A 460 2.06 -26.86 24.13
CA GLU A 460 3.27 -26.95 24.99
C GLU A 460 3.06 -27.94 26.14
#